data_AF-A0AAP5C4C5-F1
#
_entry.id   AF-A0AAP5C4C5-F1
#
_cell.length_a   1.000
_cell.length_b   1.000
_cell.length_c   1.000
_cell.angle_alpha   90.00
_cell.angle_beta   90.00
_cell.angle_gamma   90.00
#
_symmetry.space_group_name_H-M   'P 1'
#
loop_
_entity.id
_entity.type
_entity.pdbx_description
1 polymer ?
#
loop_
_entity_poly.entity_id
_entity_poly.type
_entity_poly.pdbx_seq_one_letter_code
_entity_poly.pdbx_strand_id
1 'polypeptide(L)'
;MILLATAARNDGLCMPCRNGTRQSMEMAKTRDREVREERKRFGESAEGRHWHWLIEQVHGNGCGFSGLSVQDQRYFAINALINDVYRGGLDAYFQNSAGGYIAEALAGLGEMQQFDVRDIVLAAQQLLFGNEAMEDHHAQRRLQIYRADGYLDDEVETALDALDGRFYALVDDGQLEELLKAYAERHRLYAAF
;
A
#
# COMPACT_ATOMS: atom_id res chain seq x y z
N MET A 1 14.93 13.88 34.58
CA MET A 1 14.87 14.13 36.04
C MET A 1 13.75 13.28 36.61
N ILE A 2 14.01 12.41 37.58
CA ILE A 2 12.96 11.61 38.25
C ILE A 2 12.43 12.45 39.41
N LEU A 3 11.11 12.58 39.54
CA LEU A 3 10.51 13.25 40.70
C LEU A 3 10.92 12.51 41.98
N LEU A 4 11.32 13.25 43.02
CA LEU A 4 11.80 12.67 44.29
C LEU A 4 10.79 11.68 44.91
N ALA A 5 9.49 11.98 44.81
CA ALA A 5 8.42 11.09 45.25
C ALA A 5 8.33 9.78 44.45
N THR A 6 8.67 9.81 43.15
CA THR A 6 8.73 8.61 42.29
C THR A 6 9.96 7.78 42.59
N ALA A 7 11.11 8.41 42.83
CA ALA A 7 12.34 7.72 43.21
C ALA A 7 12.21 6.99 44.55
N ALA A 8 11.62 7.65 45.56
CA ALA A 8 11.40 7.06 46.89
C ALA A 8 10.45 5.84 46.86
N ARG A 9 9.46 5.84 45.97
CA ARG A 9 8.51 4.72 45.82
C ARG A 9 9.08 3.54 45.03
N ASN A 10 10.10 3.77 44.20
CA ASN A 10 10.60 2.83 43.20
C ASN A 10 12.08 2.45 43.38
N ASP A 11 12.61 2.51 44.60
CA ASP A 11 14.01 2.17 44.91
C ASP A 11 15.03 2.92 44.03
N GLY A 12 14.73 4.19 43.73
CA GLY A 12 15.56 5.03 42.86
C GLY A 12 15.41 4.76 41.36
N LEU A 13 14.59 3.78 40.96
CA LEU A 13 14.36 3.43 39.56
C LEU A 13 13.27 4.28 38.91
N CYS A 14 13.45 4.57 37.62
CA CYS A 14 12.42 5.16 36.79
C CYS A 14 11.25 4.17 36.59
N MET A 15 10.03 4.66 36.35
CA MET A 15 8.85 3.77 36.13
C MET A 15 9.08 2.72 35.01
N PRO A 16 9.63 3.08 33.83
CA PRO A 16 10.00 2.08 32.82
C PRO A 16 11.09 1.09 33.24
N CYS A 17 11.99 1.52 34.12
CA CYS A 17 13.08 0.71 34.65
C CYS A 17 12.51 -0.33 35.63
N ARG A 18 11.60 0.10 36.51
CA ARG A 18 10.89 -0.75 37.46
C ARG A 18 9.98 -1.78 36.77
N ASN A 19 9.29 -1.37 35.71
CA ASN A 19 8.34 -2.22 35.00
C ASN A 19 9.00 -3.04 33.87
N GLY A 20 10.33 -2.99 33.73
CA GLY A 20 11.07 -3.74 32.70
C GLY A 20 10.88 -3.25 31.25
N THR A 21 10.15 -2.16 31.02
CA THR A 21 9.83 -1.66 29.67
C THR A 21 10.87 -0.72 29.09
N ARG A 22 11.88 -0.31 29.88
CA ARG A 22 12.91 0.65 29.46
C ARG A 22 13.63 0.23 28.18
N GLN A 23 13.99 -1.05 28.07
CA GLN A 23 14.68 -1.58 26.89
C GLN A 23 13.79 -1.50 25.65
N SER A 24 12.53 -1.94 25.75
CA SER A 24 11.56 -1.87 24.66
C SER A 24 11.30 -0.44 24.19
N MET A 25 11.26 0.53 25.12
CA MET A 25 11.11 1.95 24.78
C MET A 25 12.32 2.50 24.00
N GLU A 26 13.54 2.13 24.38
CA GLU A 26 14.73 2.58 23.64
C GLU A 26 14.83 1.88 22.28
N MET A 27 14.48 0.59 22.19
CA MET A 27 14.38 -0.12 20.89
C MET A 27 13.32 0.51 19.97
N ALA A 28 12.16 0.90 20.50
CA ALA A 28 11.13 1.60 19.73
C ALA A 28 11.63 2.96 19.21
N LYS A 29 12.31 3.75 20.05
CA LYS A 29 12.91 5.02 19.61
C LYS A 29 13.95 4.84 18.51
N THR A 30 14.79 3.81 18.60
CA THR A 30 15.77 3.48 17.56
C THR A 30 15.07 3.13 16.26
N ARG A 31 14.06 2.26 16.30
CA ARG A 31 13.26 1.89 15.13
C ARG A 31 12.55 3.10 14.51
N ASP A 32 11.93 3.93 15.34
CA ASP A 32 11.27 5.17 14.89
C ASP A 32 12.26 6.14 14.25
N ARG A 33 13.52 6.14 14.70
CA ARG A 33 14.59 6.91 14.10
C ARG A 33 14.99 6.35 12.75
N GLU A 34 15.23 5.05 12.65
CA GLU A 34 15.59 4.37 11.40
C GLU A 34 14.51 4.59 10.33
N VAL A 35 13.24 4.32 10.66
CA VAL A 35 12.10 4.53 9.76
C VAL A 35 12.00 5.99 9.29
N ARG A 36 12.27 6.97 10.18
CA ARG A 36 12.25 8.39 9.80
C ARG A 36 13.39 8.74 8.86
N GLU A 37 14.59 8.21 9.10
CA GLU A 37 15.76 8.43 8.25
C GLU A 37 15.55 7.78 6.88
N GLU A 38 14.97 6.58 6.80
CA GLU A 38 14.60 5.90 5.56
C GLU A 38 13.54 6.69 4.78
N ARG A 39 12.45 7.10 5.43
CA ARG A 39 11.42 7.94 4.79
C ARG A 39 11.98 9.25 4.26
N LYS A 40 12.92 9.87 4.99
CA LYS A 40 13.61 11.08 4.54
C LYS A 40 14.46 10.78 3.30
N ARG A 41 15.28 9.72 3.33
CA ARG A 41 16.10 9.30 2.17
C ARG A 41 15.26 9.01 0.95
N PHE A 42 14.13 8.32 1.13
CA PHE A 42 13.17 8.06 0.06
C PHE A 42 12.58 9.38 -0.48
N GLY A 43 12.08 10.26 0.38
CA GLY A 43 11.56 11.57 -0.06
C GLY A 43 12.60 12.44 -0.77
N GLU A 44 13.88 12.28 -0.45
CA GLU A 44 15.01 12.94 -1.11
C GLU A 44 15.55 12.17 -2.33
N SER A 45 15.02 10.99 -2.66
CA SER A 45 15.35 10.26 -3.89
C SER A 45 14.53 10.77 -5.07
N ALA A 46 14.99 10.50 -6.30
CA ALA A 46 14.24 10.85 -7.50
C ALA A 46 12.89 10.10 -7.56
N GLU A 47 12.91 8.83 -7.15
CA GLU A 47 11.72 7.98 -7.02
C GLU A 47 10.70 8.56 -6.03
N GLY A 48 11.14 8.91 -4.81
CA GLY A 48 10.23 9.48 -3.83
C GLY A 48 9.71 10.84 -4.25
N ARG A 49 10.54 11.72 -4.84
CA ARG A 49 10.05 12.99 -5.40
C ARG A 49 9.01 12.78 -6.49
N HIS A 50 9.24 11.83 -7.40
CA HIS A 50 8.31 11.47 -8.45
C HIS A 50 6.99 10.95 -7.87
N TRP A 51 7.04 10.06 -6.88
CA TRP A 51 5.85 9.56 -6.18
C TRP A 51 5.04 10.68 -5.52
N HIS A 52 5.70 11.58 -4.78
CA HIS A 52 5.00 12.73 -4.18
C HIS A 52 4.39 13.65 -5.24
N TRP A 53 5.08 13.85 -6.37
CA TRP A 53 4.54 14.61 -7.49
C TRP A 53 3.29 13.95 -8.08
N LEU A 54 3.29 12.63 -8.29
CA LEU A 54 2.13 11.87 -8.76
C LEU A 54 0.94 12.01 -7.79
N ILE A 55 1.18 11.90 -6.49
CA ILE A 55 0.13 12.06 -5.48
C ILE A 55 -0.49 13.46 -5.56
N GLU A 56 0.32 14.51 -5.70
CA GLU A 56 -0.19 15.87 -5.91
C GLU A 56 -0.97 16.02 -7.23
N GLN A 57 -0.53 15.33 -8.29
CA GLN A 57 -1.26 15.34 -9.57
C GLN A 57 -2.63 14.68 -9.46
N VAL A 58 -2.72 13.52 -8.78
CA VAL A 58 -3.94 12.71 -8.73
C VAL A 58 -4.93 13.19 -7.67
N HIS A 59 -4.43 13.59 -6.49
CA HIS A 59 -5.27 13.89 -5.31
C HIS A 59 -5.22 15.36 -4.87
N GLY A 60 -4.25 16.13 -5.37
CA GLY A 60 -4.11 17.56 -5.09
C GLY A 60 -4.82 18.42 -6.13
N ASN A 61 -4.20 19.56 -6.48
CA ASN A 61 -4.74 20.49 -7.48
C ASN A 61 -4.10 20.32 -8.86
N GLY A 62 -3.52 19.15 -9.16
CA GLY A 62 -2.89 18.88 -10.45
C GLY A 62 -3.86 18.44 -11.55
N CYS A 63 -3.35 17.71 -12.54
CA CYS A 63 -4.10 17.34 -13.74
C CYS A 63 -5.09 16.17 -13.55
N GLY A 64 -5.13 15.54 -12.37
CA GLY A 64 -5.87 14.31 -12.12
C GLY A 64 -5.24 13.08 -12.79
N PHE A 65 -5.70 11.89 -12.42
CA PHE A 65 -5.17 10.62 -12.95
C PHE A 65 -5.19 10.57 -14.49
N SER A 66 -6.32 10.91 -15.11
CA SER A 66 -6.46 10.91 -16.57
C SER A 66 -5.56 11.90 -17.31
N GLY A 67 -5.04 12.92 -16.61
CA GLY A 67 -4.13 13.92 -17.17
C GLY A 67 -2.66 13.52 -17.12
N LEU A 68 -2.33 12.39 -16.48
CA LEU A 68 -0.97 11.84 -16.45
C LEU A 68 -0.58 11.19 -17.78
N SER A 69 0.71 11.02 -18.03
CA SER A 69 1.18 10.17 -19.13
C SER A 69 0.74 8.72 -18.91
N VAL A 70 0.63 7.93 -19.97
CA VAL A 70 0.22 6.52 -19.86
C VAL A 70 1.15 5.72 -18.94
N GLN A 71 2.46 6.00 -19.00
CA GLN A 71 3.45 5.33 -18.17
C GLN A 71 3.32 5.73 -16.69
N ASP A 72 3.04 7.01 -16.41
CA ASP A 72 2.77 7.51 -15.06
C ASP A 72 1.47 6.93 -14.49
N GLN A 73 0.42 6.82 -15.30
CA GLN A 73 -0.85 6.21 -14.89
C GLN A 73 -0.64 4.77 -14.43
N ARG A 74 0.12 3.99 -15.20
CA ARG A 74 0.41 2.58 -14.88
C ARG A 74 1.30 2.44 -13.65
N TYR A 75 2.38 3.23 -13.58
CA TYR A 75 3.27 3.27 -12.42
C TYR A 75 2.49 3.63 -11.15
N PHE A 76 1.63 4.64 -11.22
CA PHE A 76 0.77 5.05 -10.11
C PHE A 76 -0.23 3.94 -9.73
N ALA A 77 -0.94 3.38 -10.70
CA ALA A 77 -1.98 2.37 -10.46
C ALA A 77 -1.43 1.10 -9.82
N ILE A 78 -0.23 0.66 -10.23
CA ILE A 78 0.45 -0.51 -9.63
C ILE A 78 0.91 -0.19 -8.20
N ASN A 79 1.51 0.98 -7.96
CA ASN A 79 1.88 1.39 -6.60
C ASN A 79 0.66 1.47 -5.68
N ALA A 80 -0.46 2.01 -6.17
CA ALA A 80 -1.71 2.10 -5.41
C ALA A 80 -2.28 0.70 -5.10
N LEU A 81 -2.25 -0.22 -6.07
CA LEU A 81 -2.61 -1.62 -5.88
C LEU A 81 -1.77 -2.26 -4.77
N ILE A 82 -0.44 -2.20 -4.87
CA ILE A 82 0.47 -2.80 -3.89
C ILE A 82 0.19 -2.24 -2.48
N ASN A 83 0.09 -0.91 -2.37
CA ASN A 83 -0.12 -0.26 -1.07
C ASN A 83 -1.46 -0.62 -0.43
N ASP A 84 -2.55 -0.64 -1.21
CA ASP A 84 -3.88 -0.96 -0.66
C ASP A 84 -3.96 -2.44 -0.25
N VAL A 85 -3.43 -3.34 -1.08
CA VAL A 85 -3.40 -4.77 -0.75
C VAL A 85 -2.55 -5.04 0.49
N TYR A 86 -1.36 -4.45 0.62
CA TYR A 86 -0.57 -4.61 1.85
C TYR A 86 -1.23 -4.05 3.10
N ARG A 87 -2.10 -3.04 2.95
CA ARG A 87 -2.78 -2.42 4.10
C ARG A 87 -4.04 -3.16 4.52
N GLY A 88 -4.71 -3.86 3.62
CA GLY A 88 -6.01 -4.43 3.92
C GLY A 88 -6.53 -5.52 2.98
N GLY A 89 -5.68 -6.11 2.14
CA GLY A 89 -6.08 -7.18 1.22
C GLY A 89 -6.65 -6.69 -0.11
N LEU A 90 -6.93 -7.64 -1.00
CA LEU A 90 -7.47 -7.39 -2.34
C LEU A 90 -8.85 -6.72 -2.28
N ASP A 91 -9.72 -7.08 -1.34
CA ASP A 91 -11.01 -6.42 -1.17
C ASP A 91 -10.86 -4.93 -0.84
N ALA A 92 -9.91 -4.57 0.03
CA ALA A 92 -9.60 -3.18 0.35
C ALA A 92 -9.20 -2.37 -0.90
N TYR A 93 -8.35 -2.94 -1.76
CA TYR A 93 -8.02 -2.30 -3.05
C TYR A 93 -9.27 -2.05 -3.90
N PHE A 94 -10.13 -3.05 -4.04
CA PHE A 94 -11.33 -2.97 -4.87
C PHE A 94 -12.42 -2.05 -4.33
N GLN A 95 -12.57 -1.92 -3.00
CA GLN A 95 -13.54 -0.97 -2.45
C GLN A 95 -13.01 0.47 -2.41
N ASN A 96 -11.69 0.67 -2.37
CA ASN A 96 -11.08 2.00 -2.29
C ASN A 96 -11.04 2.71 -3.65
N SER A 97 -10.77 4.02 -3.65
CA SER A 97 -10.59 4.81 -4.87
C SER A 97 -9.57 4.19 -5.85
N ALA A 98 -8.52 3.53 -5.34
CA ALA A 98 -7.47 2.91 -6.14
C ALA A 98 -7.97 1.81 -7.10
N GLY A 99 -9.00 1.06 -6.72
CA GLY A 99 -9.59 0.05 -7.60
C GLY A 99 -10.20 0.63 -8.89
N GLY A 100 -10.50 1.94 -8.93
CA GLY A 100 -10.92 2.62 -10.16
C GLY A 100 -9.82 2.69 -11.23
N TYR A 101 -8.56 2.41 -10.86
CA TYR A 101 -7.41 2.41 -11.77
C TYR A 101 -7.01 1.01 -12.25
N ILE A 102 -7.86 -0.01 -12.02
CA ILE A 102 -7.52 -1.41 -12.29
C ILE A 102 -7.11 -1.68 -13.75
N ALA A 103 -7.75 -1.02 -14.72
CA ALA A 103 -7.42 -1.21 -16.13
C ALA A 103 -5.94 -0.86 -16.40
N GLU A 104 -5.45 0.25 -15.84
CA GLU A 104 -4.05 0.65 -15.98
C GLU A 104 -3.12 -0.19 -15.11
N ALA A 105 -3.54 -0.62 -13.92
CA ALA A 105 -2.77 -1.55 -13.11
C ALA A 105 -2.51 -2.87 -13.86
N LEU A 106 -3.55 -3.47 -14.44
CA LEU A 106 -3.46 -4.72 -15.21
C LEU A 106 -2.65 -4.54 -16.50
N ALA A 107 -2.79 -3.40 -17.18
CA ALA A 107 -1.99 -3.08 -18.36
C ALA A 107 -0.50 -2.96 -18.02
N GLY A 108 -0.16 -2.24 -16.95
CA GLY A 108 1.21 -2.10 -16.47
C GLY A 108 1.83 -3.43 -16.03
N LEU A 109 1.09 -4.26 -15.29
CA LEU A 109 1.52 -5.61 -14.92
C LEU A 109 1.78 -6.46 -16.17
N GLY A 110 0.94 -6.34 -17.19
CA GLY A 110 1.16 -6.97 -18.50
C GLY A 110 2.45 -6.50 -19.19
N GLU A 111 2.74 -5.19 -19.19
CA GLU A 111 3.98 -4.65 -19.77
C GLU A 111 5.24 -5.09 -19.02
N MET A 112 5.14 -5.34 -17.72
CA MET A 112 6.21 -5.88 -16.88
C MET A 112 6.25 -7.43 -16.90
N GLN A 113 5.36 -8.06 -17.67
CA GLN A 113 5.22 -9.52 -17.76
C GLN A 113 4.94 -10.19 -16.40
N GLN A 114 4.31 -9.46 -15.47
CA GLN A 114 3.91 -9.95 -14.16
C GLN A 114 2.53 -10.61 -14.23
N PHE A 115 2.45 -11.68 -15.03
CA PHE A 115 1.18 -12.36 -15.31
C PHE A 115 0.61 -13.05 -14.07
N ASP A 116 1.44 -13.60 -13.18
CA ASP A 116 0.95 -14.24 -11.95
C ASP A 116 0.23 -13.25 -11.02
N VAL A 117 0.81 -12.06 -10.83
CA VAL A 117 0.19 -10.97 -10.05
C VAL A 117 -1.09 -10.50 -10.74
N ARG A 118 -1.04 -10.33 -12.07
CA ARG A 118 -2.20 -9.92 -12.87
C ARG A 118 -3.36 -10.92 -12.74
N ASP A 119 -3.07 -12.21 -12.81
CA ASP A 119 -4.07 -13.27 -12.72
C ASP A 119 -4.68 -13.36 -11.32
N ILE A 120 -3.91 -13.09 -10.27
CA ILE A 120 -4.44 -12.96 -8.89
C ILE A 120 -5.43 -11.81 -8.79
N VAL A 121 -5.08 -10.63 -9.31
CA VAL A 121 -5.96 -9.44 -9.28
C VAL A 121 -7.24 -9.69 -10.08
N LEU A 122 -7.13 -10.31 -11.26
CA LEU A 122 -8.29 -10.70 -12.07
C LEU A 122 -9.18 -11.74 -11.36
N ALA A 123 -8.59 -12.72 -10.69
CA ALA A 123 -9.33 -13.70 -9.91
C ALA A 123 -10.08 -13.04 -8.75
N ALA A 124 -9.46 -12.11 -8.04
CA ALA A 124 -10.12 -11.34 -6.97
C ALA A 124 -11.25 -10.45 -7.52
N GLN A 125 -11.04 -9.79 -8.66
CA GLN A 125 -12.10 -9.04 -9.34
C GLN A 125 -13.31 -9.95 -9.64
N GLN A 126 -13.04 -11.14 -10.21
CA GLN A 126 -14.09 -12.10 -10.56
C GLN A 126 -14.83 -12.63 -9.33
N LEU A 127 -14.13 -12.84 -8.20
CA LEU A 127 -14.75 -13.27 -6.95
C LEU A 127 -15.67 -12.19 -6.37
N LEU A 128 -15.24 -10.93 -6.43
CA LEU A 128 -15.94 -9.80 -5.81
C LEU A 128 -17.13 -9.30 -6.62
N PHE A 129 -17.02 -9.26 -7.94
CA PHE A 129 -18.04 -8.66 -8.82
C PHE A 129 -18.74 -9.68 -9.72
N GLY A 130 -18.25 -10.92 -9.80
CA GLY A 130 -18.82 -11.92 -10.69
C GLY A 130 -18.79 -11.45 -12.14
N ASN A 131 -19.95 -11.47 -12.79
CA ASN A 131 -20.13 -10.97 -14.16
C ASN A 131 -20.63 -9.51 -14.22
N GLU A 132 -20.81 -8.87 -13.06
CA GLU A 132 -21.29 -7.51 -13.00
C GLU A 132 -20.17 -6.53 -13.35
N ALA A 133 -20.55 -5.42 -14.00
CA ALA A 133 -19.62 -4.34 -14.20
C ALA A 133 -19.29 -3.71 -12.84
N MET A 134 -18.00 -3.43 -12.64
CA MET A 134 -17.53 -2.72 -11.46
C MET A 134 -18.00 -1.26 -11.53
N GLU A 135 -18.62 -0.76 -10.47
CA GLU A 135 -19.06 0.62 -10.38
C GLU A 135 -17.87 1.60 -10.33
N ASP A 136 -18.02 2.77 -10.94
CA ASP A 136 -16.93 3.76 -11.01
C ASP A 136 -16.58 4.33 -9.62
N HIS A 137 -17.59 4.59 -8.80
CA HIS A 137 -17.44 5.26 -7.50
C HIS A 137 -17.22 4.26 -6.35
N HIS A 138 -16.19 4.49 -5.53
CA HIS A 138 -15.77 3.62 -4.42
C HIS A 138 -16.92 3.25 -3.46
N ALA A 139 -17.78 4.22 -3.11
CA ALA A 139 -18.93 3.98 -2.24
C ALA A 139 -19.96 2.98 -2.83
N GLN A 140 -20.09 2.93 -4.16
CA GLN A 140 -20.98 1.97 -4.83
C GLN A 140 -20.31 0.60 -4.95
N ARG A 141 -19.00 0.55 -5.26
CA ARG A 141 -18.23 -0.71 -5.21
C ARG A 141 -18.31 -1.39 -3.86
N ARG A 142 -18.24 -0.61 -2.77
CA ARG A 142 -18.43 -1.12 -1.41
C ARG A 142 -19.78 -1.82 -1.22
N LEU A 143 -20.85 -1.32 -1.85
CA LEU A 143 -22.17 -1.95 -1.80
C LEU A 143 -22.30 -3.19 -2.68
N GLN A 144 -21.48 -3.31 -3.74
CA GLN A 144 -21.38 -4.53 -4.54
C GLN A 144 -20.61 -5.63 -3.81
N ILE A 145 -19.55 -5.25 -3.10
CA ILE A 145 -18.61 -6.18 -2.44
C ILE A 145 -19.17 -6.75 -1.13
N TYR A 146 -19.68 -5.89 -0.25
CA TYR A 146 -20.03 -6.30 1.11
C TYR A 146 -21.53 -6.53 1.27
N ARG A 147 -21.87 -7.51 2.11
CA ARG A 147 -23.24 -7.73 2.58
C ARG A 147 -23.71 -6.52 3.42
N ALA A 148 -25.01 -6.45 3.68
CA ALA A 148 -25.62 -5.33 4.40
C ALA A 148 -25.08 -5.11 5.82
N ASP A 149 -24.52 -6.16 6.45
CA ASP A 149 -23.87 -6.11 7.75
C ASP A 149 -22.41 -5.60 7.68
N GLY A 150 -21.89 -5.37 6.48
CA GLY A 150 -20.55 -4.86 6.23
C GLY A 150 -19.47 -5.92 6.10
N TYR A 151 -19.84 -7.21 6.03
CA TYR A 151 -18.90 -8.32 5.86
C TYR A 151 -18.99 -8.94 4.46
N LEU A 152 -17.88 -9.53 4.01
CA LEU A 152 -17.87 -10.40 2.85
C LEU A 152 -18.67 -11.67 3.15
N ASP A 153 -19.09 -12.38 2.11
CA ASP A 153 -19.52 -13.76 2.28
C ASP A 153 -18.36 -14.65 2.73
N ASP A 154 -18.59 -15.59 3.64
CA ASP A 154 -17.55 -16.39 4.28
C ASP A 154 -16.74 -17.23 3.26
N GLU A 155 -17.39 -17.71 2.19
CA GLU A 155 -16.72 -18.44 1.10
C GLU A 155 -15.83 -17.50 0.26
N VAL A 156 -16.30 -16.27 0.04
CA VAL A 156 -15.56 -15.22 -0.68
C VAL A 156 -14.37 -14.73 0.13
N GLU A 157 -14.55 -14.48 1.43
CA GLU A 157 -13.48 -14.08 2.35
C GLU A 157 -12.37 -15.14 2.37
N THR A 158 -12.74 -16.42 2.55
CA THR A 158 -11.77 -17.53 2.55
C THR A 158 -10.99 -17.63 1.22
N ALA A 159 -11.67 -17.43 0.09
CA ALA A 159 -11.03 -17.46 -1.22
C ALA A 159 -10.10 -16.25 -1.45
N LEU A 160 -10.49 -15.07 -0.96
CA LEU A 160 -9.69 -13.85 -1.03
C LEU A 160 -8.45 -13.94 -0.14
N ASP A 161 -8.57 -14.47 1.08
CA ASP A 161 -7.42 -14.71 1.97
C ASP A 161 -6.35 -15.58 1.29
N ALA A 162 -6.77 -16.60 0.54
CA ALA A 162 -5.85 -17.45 -0.22
C ALA A 162 -5.18 -16.68 -1.38
N LEU A 163 -5.89 -15.75 -2.02
CA LEU A 163 -5.33 -14.88 -3.07
C LEU A 163 -4.37 -13.84 -2.49
N ASP A 164 -4.72 -13.23 -1.36
CA ASP A 164 -3.88 -12.29 -0.62
C ASP A 164 -2.58 -12.96 -0.21
N GLY A 165 -2.62 -14.16 0.35
CA GLY A 165 -1.42 -14.93 0.70
C GLY A 165 -0.50 -15.17 -0.51
N ARG A 166 -1.07 -15.47 -1.68
CA ARG A 166 -0.29 -15.61 -2.94
C ARG A 166 0.26 -14.28 -3.43
N PHE A 167 -0.51 -13.20 -3.29
CA PHE A 167 -0.07 -11.85 -3.64
C PHE A 167 1.13 -11.45 -2.78
N TYR A 168 1.02 -11.57 -1.45
CA TYR A 168 2.10 -11.23 -0.52
C TYR A 168 3.37 -12.03 -0.82
N ALA A 169 3.26 -13.34 -1.08
CA ALA A 169 4.43 -14.15 -1.42
C ALA A 169 5.19 -13.61 -2.64
N LEU A 170 4.49 -13.14 -3.68
CA LEU A 170 5.12 -12.60 -4.89
C LEU A 170 5.72 -11.20 -4.67
N VAL A 171 5.11 -10.39 -3.80
CA VAL A 171 5.61 -9.03 -3.53
C VAL A 171 6.73 -9.03 -2.50
N ASP A 172 6.64 -9.87 -1.46
CA ASP A 172 7.68 -10.04 -0.42
C ASP A 172 8.99 -10.59 -0.99
N ASP A 173 8.94 -11.32 -2.10
CA ASP A 173 10.13 -11.73 -2.87
C ASP A 173 10.88 -10.52 -3.49
N GLY A 174 10.36 -9.30 -3.34
CA GLY A 174 10.97 -8.02 -3.75
C GLY A 174 11.01 -7.78 -5.26
N GLN A 175 10.57 -8.76 -6.05
CA GLN A 175 10.65 -8.70 -7.51
C GLN A 175 9.77 -7.59 -8.08
N LEU A 176 8.58 -7.37 -7.51
CA LEU A 176 7.64 -6.40 -8.04
C LEU A 176 8.12 -4.96 -7.87
N GLU A 177 8.72 -4.62 -6.71
CA GLU A 177 9.29 -3.29 -6.46
C GLU A 177 10.46 -2.99 -7.41
N GLU A 178 11.39 -3.94 -7.57
CA GLU A 178 12.53 -3.80 -8.49
C GLU A 178 12.08 -3.68 -9.96
N LEU A 179 11.04 -4.43 -10.35
CA LEU A 179 10.47 -4.32 -11.70
C LEU A 179 9.78 -2.98 -11.92
N LEU A 180 9.11 -2.44 -10.91
CA LEU A 180 8.45 -1.14 -10.99
C LEU A 180 9.47 -0.01 -11.10
N LYS A 181 10.59 -0.13 -10.38
CA LYS A 181 11.74 0.75 -10.53
C LYS A 181 12.36 0.65 -11.92
N ALA A 182 12.61 -0.56 -12.43
CA ALA A 182 13.12 -0.78 -13.77
C ALA A 182 12.17 -0.23 -14.85
N TYR A 183 10.85 -0.34 -14.63
CA TYR A 183 9.83 0.26 -15.48
C TYR A 183 9.97 1.79 -15.53
N ALA A 184 10.08 2.43 -14.37
CA ALA A 184 10.23 3.87 -14.27
C ALA A 184 11.54 4.37 -14.90
N GLU A 185 12.64 3.65 -14.71
CA GLU A 185 13.93 3.95 -15.34
C GLU A 185 13.86 3.81 -16.87
N ARG A 186 13.29 2.72 -17.38
CA ARG A 186 13.10 2.47 -18.82
C ARG A 186 12.31 3.59 -19.49
N HIS A 187 11.26 4.07 -18.82
CA HIS A 187 10.39 5.14 -19.32
C HIS A 187 10.83 6.54 -18.90
N ARG A 188 11.96 6.65 -18.18
CA ARG A 188 12.56 7.91 -17.72
C ARG A 188 11.62 8.75 -16.86
N LEU A 189 10.76 8.12 -16.07
CA LEU A 189 9.78 8.80 -15.21
C LEU A 189 10.46 9.67 -14.14
N TYR A 190 11.65 9.25 -13.70
CA TYR A 190 12.45 9.98 -12.73
C TYR A 190 13.28 11.12 -13.34
N ALA A 191 13.32 11.29 -14.66
CA ALA A 191 14.28 12.20 -15.30
C ALA A 191 14.10 13.69 -14.93
N ALA A 192 12.91 14.07 -14.45
CA ALA A 192 12.61 15.42 -13.98
C ALA A 192 12.96 15.66 -12.50
N PHE A 193 13.42 14.63 -11.77
CA PHE A 193 13.60 14.64 -10.33
C PHE A 193 15.02 14.26 -9.93
#